data_AF-A0A363UCK3-F1
#
_entry.id   AF-A0A363UCK3-F1
#
_cell.length_a   1.000
_cell.length_b   1.000
_cell.length_c   1.000
_cell.angle_alpha   90.00
_cell.angle_beta   90.00
_cell.angle_gamma   90.00
#
_symmetry.space_group_name_H-M   'P 1'
#
loop_
_entity.id
_entity.type
_entity.pdbx_description
1 polymer ?
#
loop_
_entity_poly.entity_id
_entity_poly.type
_entity_poly.pdbx_seq_one_letter_code
_entity_poly.pdbx_strand_id
1 'polypeptide(L)'
;MFIVLWEYRVKPEKQSEFESIYSPKGAWGELFKTGNGYLGTELFGDQDHPGRYLTIDRWTSKAEYEIFLSKHRQEYKALDEECECLTESESLLGMWETFNRSGRND
;
A
#
# COMPACT_ATOMS: atom_id res chain seq x y z
N MET A 1 -11.28 3.64 -10.46
CA MET A 1 -10.27 3.71 -9.38
C MET A 1 -9.53 2.40 -9.35
N PHE A 2 -8.22 2.46 -9.22
CA PHE A 2 -7.31 1.34 -9.13
C PHE A 2 -6.82 1.19 -7.68
N ILE A 3 -6.66 -0.05 -7.22
CA ILE A 3 -6.36 -0.39 -5.83
C ILE A 3 -5.24 -1.42 -5.82
N VAL A 4 -4.24 -1.23 -4.96
CA VAL A 4 -3.21 -2.22 -4.67
C VAL A 4 -3.37 -2.65 -3.21
N LEU A 5 -3.42 -3.96 -2.95
CA LEU A 5 -3.51 -4.50 -1.59
C LEU A 5 -2.27 -5.32 -1.28
N TRP A 6 -1.68 -5.05 -0.14
CA TRP A 6 -0.60 -5.84 0.43
C TRP A 6 -0.98 -6.39 1.78
N GLU A 7 -0.45 -7.57 2.10
CA GLU A 7 -0.46 -8.17 3.43
C GLU A 7 0.94 -8.25 3.99
N TYR A 8 1.04 -7.98 5.28
CA TYR A 8 2.27 -8.05 6.05
C TYR A 8 2.08 -8.89 7.31
N ARG A 9 3.08 -9.72 7.62
CA ARG A 9 3.30 -10.30 8.94
C ARG A 9 4.50 -9.60 9.55
N VAL A 10 4.27 -8.83 10.60
CA VAL A 10 5.25 -7.93 11.19
C VAL A 10 5.82 -8.55 12.45
N LYS A 11 7.15 -8.46 12.63
CA LYS A 11 7.81 -8.96 13.82
C LYS A 11 7.27 -8.22 15.06
N PRO A 12 6.96 -8.90 16.18
CA PRO A 12 6.34 -8.28 17.34
C PRO A 12 7.08 -7.02 17.85
N GLU A 13 8.40 -7.04 17.85
CA GLU A 13 9.26 -5.95 18.29
C GLU A 13 9.37 -4.78 17.28
N LYS A 14 8.86 -4.96 16.06
CA LYS A 14 8.91 -3.97 14.97
C LYS A 14 7.57 -3.34 14.64
N GLN A 15 6.49 -3.72 15.32
CA GLN A 15 5.14 -3.24 15.02
C GLN A 15 5.01 -1.72 15.03
N SER A 16 5.51 -1.04 16.07
CA SER A 16 5.40 0.43 16.14
C SER A 16 6.22 1.15 15.07
N GLU A 17 7.38 0.60 14.69
CA GLU A 17 8.21 1.13 13.61
C GLU A 17 7.50 0.94 12.26
N PHE A 18 6.97 -0.25 12.02
CA PHE A 18 6.16 -0.58 10.86
C PHE A 18 4.93 0.34 10.73
N GLU A 19 4.13 0.49 11.79
CA GLU A 19 2.95 1.37 11.78
C GLU A 19 3.32 2.82 11.44
N SER A 20 4.44 3.33 11.97
CA SER A 20 4.91 4.68 11.65
C SER A 20 5.24 4.83 10.17
N ILE A 21 5.94 3.86 9.58
CA ILE A 21 6.42 3.91 8.19
C ILE A 21 5.29 3.68 7.17
N TYR A 22 4.38 2.74 7.45
CA TYR A 22 3.29 2.34 6.56
C TYR A 22 1.99 3.14 6.78
N SER A 23 1.94 4.04 7.76
CA SER A 23 0.80 4.94 7.95
C SER A 23 0.60 5.90 6.75
N PRO A 24 -0.59 6.53 6.61
CA PRO A 24 -0.84 7.51 5.55
C PRO A 24 0.06 8.77 5.58
N LYS A 25 0.79 8.97 6.69
CA LYS A 25 1.76 10.05 6.88
C LYS A 25 3.18 9.52 7.08
N GLY A 26 3.37 8.21 6.93
CA GLY A 26 4.67 7.55 6.98
C GLY A 26 5.42 7.68 5.67
N ALA A 27 6.63 7.13 5.62
CA ALA A 27 7.51 7.25 4.45
C ALA A 27 6.85 6.72 3.17
N TRP A 28 6.10 5.61 3.23
CA TRP A 28 5.37 5.08 2.08
C TRP A 28 4.26 6.04 1.61
N GLY A 29 3.45 6.52 2.55
CA GLY A 29 2.39 7.49 2.25
C GLY A 29 2.91 8.80 1.67
N GLU A 30 4.01 9.33 2.19
CA GLU A 30 4.65 10.55 1.66
C GLU A 30 5.27 10.32 0.28
N LEU A 31 5.90 9.17 0.05
CA LEU A 31 6.43 8.81 -1.28
C LEU A 31 5.30 8.72 -2.31
N PHE A 32 4.20 8.02 -2.00
CA PHE A 32 3.07 7.86 -2.93
C PHE A 32 2.34 9.19 -3.21
N LYS A 33 2.30 10.13 -2.27
CA LYS A 33 1.74 11.48 -2.48
C LYS A 33 2.42 12.26 -3.60
N THR A 34 3.65 11.91 -3.97
CA THR A 34 4.36 12.55 -5.10
C THR A 34 3.84 12.08 -6.46
N GLY A 35 3.12 10.96 -6.50
CA GLY A 35 2.52 10.40 -7.71
C GLY A 35 1.25 11.11 -8.12
N ASN A 36 1.14 11.43 -9.41
CA ASN A 36 -0.12 11.88 -9.98
C ASN A 36 -1.19 10.80 -9.80
N GLY A 37 -2.43 11.21 -9.52
CA GLY A 37 -3.54 10.28 -9.38
C GLY A 37 -3.55 9.45 -8.10
N TYR A 38 -2.62 9.65 -7.16
CA TYR A 38 -2.69 9.03 -5.84
C TYR A 38 -3.90 9.58 -5.05
N LEU A 39 -4.67 8.67 -4.45
CA LEU A 39 -5.90 8.97 -3.71
C LEU A 39 -5.80 8.69 -2.21
N GLY A 40 -4.69 8.10 -1.76
CA GLY A 40 -4.44 7.79 -0.36
C GLY A 40 -4.09 6.33 -0.11
N THR A 41 -3.37 6.14 0.99
CA THR A 41 -3.02 4.85 1.60
C THR A 41 -3.77 4.75 2.91
N GLU A 42 -4.28 3.57 3.21
CA GLU A 42 -4.78 3.22 4.54
C GLU A 42 -4.04 1.99 5.04
N LEU A 43 -3.73 1.99 6.34
CA LEU A 43 -3.14 0.87 7.05
C LEU A 43 -4.19 0.27 7.97
N PHE A 44 -4.40 -1.04 7.87
CA PHE A 44 -5.33 -1.81 8.69
C PHE A 44 -4.54 -2.84 9.50
N GLY A 45 -4.86 -2.95 10.79
CA GLY A 45 -4.45 -4.08 11.63
C GLY A 45 -5.55 -5.13 11.70
N ASP A 46 -5.18 -6.40 11.64
CA ASP A 46 -6.11 -7.52 11.87
C ASP A 46 -6.49 -7.60 13.35
N GLN A 47 -7.79 -7.68 13.66
CA GLN A 47 -8.29 -7.78 15.03
C GLN A 47 -8.09 -9.17 15.65
N ASP A 48 -8.11 -10.22 14.84
CA ASP A 48 -8.02 -11.61 15.29
C ASP A 48 -6.58 -12.14 15.24
N HIS A 49 -5.71 -11.51 14.42
CA HIS A 49 -4.32 -11.93 14.23
C HIS A 49 -3.34 -10.78 14.50
N PRO A 50 -2.95 -10.54 15.76
CA PRO A 50 -1.95 -9.52 16.11
C PRO A 50 -0.68 -9.66 15.26
N GLY A 51 -0.16 -8.54 14.75
CA GLY A 51 1.01 -8.53 13.87
C GLY A 51 0.70 -8.76 12.39
N ARG A 52 -0.55 -9.03 12.01
CA ARG A 52 -0.98 -9.02 10.60
C ARG A 52 -1.55 -7.66 10.23
N TYR A 53 -1.05 -7.10 9.14
CA TYR A 53 -1.48 -5.80 8.62
C TYR A 53 -1.82 -5.88 7.15
N LEU A 54 -2.66 -4.95 6.69
CA LEU A 54 -2.98 -4.72 5.30
C LEU A 54 -2.78 -3.25 4.94
N THR A 55 -2.18 -2.97 3.78
CA THR A 55 -2.26 -1.63 3.18
C THR A 55 -3.21 -1.65 2.00
N ILE A 56 -3.90 -0.53 1.82
CA ILE A 56 -4.75 -0.26 0.66
C ILE A 56 -4.30 1.05 0.03
N ASP A 57 -3.62 0.94 -1.11
CA ASP A 57 -3.17 2.09 -1.88
C ASP A 57 -4.14 2.36 -3.03
N ARG A 58 -4.66 3.57 -3.09
CA ARG A 58 -5.67 3.96 -4.08
C ARG A 58 -5.10 4.93 -5.09
N TRP A 59 -5.46 4.69 -6.34
CA TRP A 59 -5.04 5.46 -7.49
C TRP A 59 -6.23 5.74 -8.41
N THR A 60 -6.23 6.85 -9.13
CA THR A 60 -7.29 7.18 -10.09
C THR A 60 -7.37 6.12 -11.19
N SER A 61 -6.23 5.61 -11.66
CA SER A 61 -6.10 4.57 -12.68
C SER A 61 -4.83 3.73 -12.51
N LYS A 62 -4.80 2.56 -13.16
CA LYS A 62 -3.61 1.71 -13.23
C LYS A 62 -2.42 2.40 -13.92
N ALA A 63 -2.69 3.20 -14.96
CA ALA A 63 -1.65 3.89 -15.71
C ALA A 63 -0.88 4.91 -14.85
N GLU A 64 -1.58 5.66 -14.00
CA GLU A 64 -0.94 6.61 -13.07
C GLU A 64 -0.04 5.89 -12.05
N TYR A 65 -0.49 4.73 -11.54
CA TYR A 65 0.33 3.89 -10.66
C TYR A 65 1.59 3.36 -11.36
N GLU A 66 1.48 2.86 -12.59
CA GLU A 66 2.62 2.36 -13.36
C GLU A 66 3.61 3.48 -13.71
N ILE A 67 3.12 4.67 -14.07
CA ILE A 67 3.95 5.86 -14.30
C ILE A 67 4.69 6.21 -13.01
N PHE A 68 4.01 6.23 -11.87
CA PHE A 68 4.61 6.48 -10.57
C PHE A 68 5.73 5.47 -10.27
N LEU A 69 5.47 4.16 -10.37
CA LEU A 69 6.49 3.13 -10.14
C LEU A 69 7.69 3.28 -11.06
N SER A 70 7.48 3.67 -12.32
CA SER A 70 8.58 3.86 -13.27
C SER A 70 9.48 5.04 -12.90
N LYS A 71 8.91 6.13 -12.40
CA LYS A 71 9.61 7.37 -12.05
C LYS A 71 10.35 7.27 -10.71
N HIS A 72 9.73 6.61 -9.73
CA HIS A 72 10.21 6.54 -8.35
C HIS A 72 10.85 5.19 -8.02
N ARG A 73 11.30 4.44 -9.05
CA ARG A 73 11.83 3.08 -8.87
C ARG A 73 12.97 3.00 -7.84
N GLN A 74 13.84 4.01 -7.82
CA GLN A 74 15.00 4.01 -6.94
C GLN A 74 14.59 4.27 -5.48
N GLU A 75 13.76 5.28 -5.27
CA GLU A 75 13.22 5.63 -3.95
C GLU A 75 12.33 4.50 -3.40
N TYR A 76 11.50 3.90 -4.25
CA TYR A 76 10.68 2.75 -3.89
C TYR A 76 11.56 1.60 -3.41
N LYS A 77 12.59 1.24 -4.18
CA LYS A 77 13.50 0.12 -3.84
C LYS A 77 14.31 0.38 -2.57
N ALA A 78 14.77 1.61 -2.38
CA ALA A 78 15.49 1.98 -1.16
C ALA A 78 14.59 1.85 0.08
N LEU A 79 13.35 2.36 -0.01
CA LEU A 79 12.39 2.26 1.10
C LEU A 79 11.96 0.82 1.38
N ASP A 80 11.82 0.00 0.34
CA ASP A 80 11.55 -1.44 0.43
C ASP A 80 12.68 -2.17 1.18
N GLU A 81 13.94 -1.93 0.79
CA GLU A 81 15.12 -2.51 1.45
C GLU A 81 15.24 -2.10 2.92
N GLU A 82 14.90 -0.85 3.26
CA GLU A 82 14.84 -0.38 4.66
C GLU A 82 13.76 -1.13 5.48
N CYS A 83 12.67 -1.50 4.82
CA CYS A 83 11.53 -2.16 5.46
C CYS A 83 11.63 -3.68 5.52
N GLU A 84 12.48 -4.34 4.71
CA GLU A 84 12.63 -5.81 4.69
C GLU A 84 12.84 -6.40 6.09
N CYS A 85 13.56 -5.68 6.96
CA CYS A 85 13.86 -6.16 8.30
C CYS A 85 12.67 -6.12 9.28
N LEU A 86 11.59 -5.40 8.94
CA LEU A 86 10.42 -5.17 9.80
C LEU A 86 9.44 -6.34 9.78
N THR A 87 9.39 -7.06 8.66
CA THR A 87 8.41 -8.12 8.42
C THR A 87 9.03 -9.51 8.48
N GLU A 88 8.23 -10.49 8.90
CA GLU A 88 8.50 -11.92 8.71
C GLU A 88 8.15 -12.35 7.28
N SER A 89 7.07 -11.77 6.73
CA SER A 89 6.66 -11.99 5.36
C SER A 89 5.81 -10.82 4.86
N GLU A 90 5.88 -10.54 3.57
CA GLU A 90 4.99 -9.64 2.86
C GLU A 90 4.45 -10.31 1.60
N SER A 91 3.23 -9.96 1.20
CA SER A 91 2.59 -10.53 0.03
C SER A 91 1.69 -9.52 -0.65
N LEU A 92 1.92 -9.31 -1.95
CA LEU A 92 0.96 -8.63 -2.80
C LEU A 92 -0.28 -9.52 -2.93
N LEU A 93 -1.38 -9.12 -2.28
CA LEU A 93 -2.65 -9.83 -2.42
C LEU A 93 -3.23 -9.63 -3.83
N GLY A 94 -2.90 -8.51 -4.47
CA GLY A 94 -3.25 -8.26 -5.86
C GLY A 94 -3.43 -6.79 -6.22
N MET A 95 -4.00 -6.58 -7.41
CA MET A 95 -4.33 -5.28 -7.96
C MET A 95 -5.75 -5.33 -8.51
N TRP A 96 -6.59 -4.38 -8.12
CA TRP A 96 -8.01 -4.36 -8.45
C TRP A 96 -8.44 -3.04 -9.06
N GLU A 97 -9.53 -3.09 -9.79
CA GLU A 97 -10.26 -1.90 -10.23
C GLU A 97 -11.66 -1.91 -9.62
N THR A 98 -12.11 -0.73 -9.18
CA THR A 98 -13.49 -0.56 -8.76
C THR A 98 -14.40 -0.75 -9.97
N PHE A 99 -15.26 -1.75 -9.90
CA PHE A 99 -16.27 -1.97 -10.91
C PHE A 99 -17.48 -1.05 -10.66
N ASN A 100 -17.60 0.02 -11.44
CA ASN A 100 -18.83 0.80 -11.47
C ASN A 100 -19.81 0.18 -12.46
N ARG A 101 -20.76 -0.60 -11.95
CA ARG A 101 -21.88 -1.08 -12.74
C ARG A 101 -22.90 0.05 -12.88
N SER A 102 -22.72 0.95 -13.85
CA SER A 102 -23.76 1.90 -14.21
C SER A 102 -24.92 1.17 -14.89
N GLY A 103 -26.06 1.08 -14.18
CA GLY A 103 -27.39 0.87 -14.73
C GLY A 103 -27.76 -0.56 -15.16
N ARG A 104 -28.54 -1.26 -14.31
CA ARG A 104 -29.75 -1.91 -14.81
C ARG A 104 -30.94 -1.25 -14.11
N ASN A 105 -31.54 -0.29 -14.79
CA ASN A 105 -33.00 -0.34 -14.90
C ASN A 105 -33.27 -1.38 -15.98
N ASP A 106 -34.01 -2.43 -15.61
CA ASP A 106 -35.02 -3.16 -16.39
C ASP A 106 -35.38 -4.43 -15.62
#